data_AF-A0AAW1U3Z9-F1
#
_entry.id   AF-A0AAW1U3Z9-F1
#
_cell.length_a   1.000
_cell.length_b   1.000
_cell.length_c   1.000
_cell.angle_alpha   90.00
_cell.angle_beta   90.00
_cell.angle_gamma   90.00
#
_symmetry.space_group_name_H-M   'P 1'
#
loop_
_entity.id
_entity.type
_entity.pdbx_description
1 polymer ?
#
loop_
_entity_poly.entity_id
_entity_poly.type
_entity_poly.pdbx_seq_one_letter_code
_entity_poly.pdbx_strand_id
1 'polypeptide(L)'
;MLLMKWILGLGKLGYPVTKTQLLESVIKLIKHFGPKNLFKDDHPEKRGYNGFLARHFDISKRIPQSLTTCRALVSEEYIRSWFSKIRRYFVENHLMDVFTMPNAS
;
A
#
# COMPACT_ATOMS: atom_id res chain seq x y z
N MET A 1 -3.39 13.19 -16.21
CA MET A 1 -2.18 12.83 -15.42
C MET A 1 -2.35 12.99 -13.89
N LEU A 2 -3.25 13.84 -13.38
CA LEU A 2 -3.41 14.07 -11.92
C LEU A 2 -3.86 12.82 -11.14
N LEU A 3 -4.84 12.09 -11.66
CA LEU A 3 -5.37 10.87 -11.04
C LEU A 3 -4.29 9.78 -10.87
N MET A 4 -3.43 9.60 -11.89
CA MET A 4 -2.33 8.63 -11.84
C MET A 4 -1.30 9.02 -10.76
N LYS A 5 -0.91 10.29 -10.67
CA LYS A 5 0.01 10.78 -9.61
C LYS A 5 -0.59 10.55 -8.22
N TRP A 6 -1.89 10.76 -8.05
CA TRP A 6 -2.60 10.50 -6.80
C TRP A 6 -2.61 9.01 -6.44
N ILE A 7 -2.94 8.12 -7.39
CA ILE A 7 -2.91 6.65 -7.20
C ILE A 7 -1.51 6.18 -6.78
N LEU A 8 -0.48 6.63 -7.49
CA LEU A 8 0.91 6.27 -7.19
C LEU A 8 1.36 6.82 -5.83
N GLY A 9 0.95 8.04 -5.48
CA GLY A 9 1.23 8.64 -4.18
C GLY A 9 0.60 7.85 -3.02
N LEU A 10 -0.67 7.49 -3.15
CA LEU A 10 -1.36 6.66 -2.15
C LEU A 10 -0.75 5.25 -2.04
N GLY A 11 -0.35 4.66 -3.18
CA GLY A 11 0.37 3.39 -3.20
C GLY A 11 1.69 3.45 -2.42
N LYS A 12 2.48 4.52 -2.58
CA LYS A 12 3.74 4.74 -1.84
C LYS A 12 3.52 4.91 -0.33
N LEU A 13 2.40 5.49 0.07
CA LEU A 13 2.01 5.66 1.48
C LEU A 13 1.45 4.37 2.11
N GLY A 14 1.30 3.29 1.34
CA GLY A 14 0.77 2.02 1.83
C GLY A 14 -0.75 1.88 1.73
N TYR A 15 -1.45 2.82 1.09
CA TYR A 15 -2.89 2.82 0.88
C TYR A 15 -3.25 2.56 -0.59
N PRO A 16 -3.15 1.31 -1.09
CA PRO A 16 -3.45 1.02 -2.48
C PRO A 16 -4.93 1.26 -2.80
N VAL A 17 -5.19 1.96 -3.92
CA VAL A 17 -6.53 2.25 -4.41
C VAL A 17 -7.17 0.97 -4.99
N THR A 18 -8.41 0.70 -4.61
CA THR A 18 -9.15 -0.47 -5.12
C THR A 18 -9.71 -0.22 -6.53
N LYS A 19 -10.02 -1.31 -7.25
CA LYS A 19 -10.62 -1.22 -8.59
C LYS A 19 -11.90 -0.38 -8.62
N THR A 20 -12.76 -0.52 -7.61
CA THR A 20 -14.01 0.24 -7.51
C THR A 20 -13.75 1.73 -7.28
N GLN A 21 -12.89 2.07 -6.31
CA GLN A 21 -12.49 3.45 -6.04
C GLN A 21 -11.86 4.13 -7.25
N LEU A 22 -11.03 3.40 -8.01
CA LEU A 22 -10.48 3.89 -9.25
C LEU A 22 -11.57 4.24 -10.27
N LEU A 23 -12.51 3.32 -10.51
CA LEU A 23 -13.58 3.52 -11.49
C LEU A 23 -14.51 4.66 -11.09
N GLU A 24 -14.91 4.75 -9.82
CA GLU A 24 -15.70 5.86 -9.29
C GLU A 24 -14.98 7.20 -9.41
N SER A 25 -13.68 7.23 -9.13
CA SER A 25 -12.87 8.44 -9.25
C SER A 25 -12.77 8.90 -10.71
N VAL A 26 -12.61 7.96 -11.65
CA VAL A 26 -12.61 8.24 -13.09
C VAL A 26 -13.96 8.80 -13.54
N ILE A 27 -15.08 8.19 -13.10
CA ILE A 27 -16.43 8.68 -13.42
C ILE A 27 -16.63 10.10 -12.88
N LYS A 28 -16.31 10.34 -11.61
CA LYS A 28 -16.44 11.66 -10.98
C LYS A 28 -15.61 12.70 -11.73
N LEU A 29 -14.39 12.35 -12.13
CA LEU A 29 -13.52 13.26 -12.88
C LEU A 29 -14.11 13.60 -14.25
N ILE A 30 -14.68 12.62 -14.95
CA ILE A 30 -15.28 12.80 -16.27
C ILE A 30 -16.62 13.55 -16.18
N LYS A 31 -17.43 13.31 -15.14
CA LYS A 31 -18.63 14.11 -14.87
C LYS A 31 -18.30 15.58 -14.59
N HIS A 32 -17.17 15.84 -13.94
CA HIS A 32 -16.81 17.19 -13.53
C HIS A 32 -16.03 17.98 -14.59
N PHE A 33 -15.17 17.31 -15.38
CA PHE A 33 -14.27 17.95 -16.34
C PHE A 33 -14.42 17.47 -17.79
N GLY A 34 -15.22 16.44 -18.05
CA GLY A 34 -15.31 15.77 -19.35
C GLY A 34 -16.63 16.00 -20.11
N PRO A 35 -16.69 15.61 -21.40
CA PRO A 35 -17.93 15.63 -22.17
C PRO A 35 -19.01 14.72 -21.54
N LYS A 36 -20.25 15.22 -21.48
CA LYS A 36 -21.39 14.58 -20.79
C LYS A 36 -21.78 13.16 -21.28
N ASN A 37 -21.18 12.63 -22.37
CA ASN A 37 -21.63 11.39 -23.05
C ASN A 37 -20.48 10.41 -23.39
N LEU A 38 -19.47 10.25 -22.53
CA LEU A 38 -18.36 9.31 -22.81
C LEU A 38 -18.63 7.85 -22.43
N PHE A 39 -19.60 7.58 -21.56
CA PHE A 39 -19.97 6.21 -21.16
C PHE A 39 -21.47 6.02 -21.28
N LYS A 40 -21.88 4.95 -21.98
CA LYS A 40 -23.26 4.48 -21.96
C LYS A 40 -23.54 3.95 -20.55
N ASP A 41 -24.57 4.47 -19.89
CA ASP A 41 -25.03 4.10 -18.53
C ASP A 41 -24.08 4.41 -17.35
N ASP A 42 -23.27 5.48 -17.44
CA ASP A 42 -22.48 6.01 -16.31
C ASP A 42 -21.46 5.03 -15.69
N HIS A 43 -21.26 3.85 -16.28
CA HIS A 43 -20.35 2.83 -15.82
C HIS A 43 -19.21 2.59 -16.82
N PRO A 44 -17.94 2.80 -16.44
CA PRO A 44 -16.81 2.29 -17.19
C PRO A 44 -16.88 0.77 -17.08
N GLU A 45 -17.38 0.12 -18.13
CA GLU A 45 -17.32 -1.34 -18.28
C GLU A 45 -15.90 -1.87 -18.00
N LYS A 46 -15.76 -3.19 -17.78
CA LYS A 46 -14.46 -3.89 -17.68
C LYS A 46 -13.44 -3.43 -18.74
N ARG A 47 -13.92 -3.05 -19.94
CA ARG A 47 -13.13 -2.46 -21.04
C ARG A 47 -12.43 -1.15 -20.66
N GLY A 48 -13.11 -0.24 -19.96
CA GLY A 48 -12.52 1.04 -19.53
C GLY A 48 -11.40 0.85 -18.50
N TYR A 49 -11.59 -0.05 -17.54
CA TYR A 49 -10.56 -0.42 -16.57
C TYR A 49 -9.34 -1.06 -17.24
N ASN A 50 -9.56 -2.04 -18.12
CA ASN A 50 -8.49 -2.73 -18.83
C ASN A 50 -7.73 -1.77 -19.77
N GLY A 51 -8.45 -0.89 -20.47
CA GLY A 51 -7.83 0.15 -21.30
C GLY A 51 -7.05 1.18 -20.49
N PHE A 52 -7.51 1.52 -19.28
CA PHE A 52 -6.77 2.40 -18.37
C PHE A 52 -5.46 1.74 -17.91
N LEU A 53 -5.50 0.48 -17.48
CA LEU A 53 -4.29 -0.26 -17.11
C LEU A 53 -3.33 -0.46 -18.29
N ALA A 54 -3.86 -0.73 -19.49
CA ALA A 54 -3.04 -0.88 -20.70
C ALA A 54 -2.28 0.40 -21.09
N ARG A 55 -2.80 1.58 -20.72
CA ARG A 55 -2.12 2.86 -20.94
C ARG A 55 -1.17 3.25 -19.82
N HIS A 56 -1.29 2.61 -18.66
CA HIS A 56 -0.55 2.95 -17.44
C HIS A 56 0.10 1.71 -16.84
N PHE A 57 1.17 1.23 -17.47
CA PHE A 57 1.96 0.07 -17.04
C PHE A 57 2.55 0.22 -15.63
N ASP A 58 2.74 1.45 -15.15
CA ASP A 58 3.22 1.74 -13.79
C ASP A 58 2.20 1.37 -12.69
N ILE A 59 0.95 1.08 -13.07
CA ILE A 59 -0.13 0.76 -12.15
C ILE A 59 -0.45 -0.73 -12.30
N SER A 60 -0.09 -1.52 -11.29
CA SER A 60 -0.42 -2.95 -11.23
C SER A 60 -1.38 -3.23 -10.07
N LYS A 61 -2.20 -4.28 -10.23
CA LYS A 61 -3.04 -4.76 -9.12
C LYS A 61 -2.12 -5.41 -8.10
N ARG A 62 -2.11 -4.90 -6.86
CA ARG A 62 -1.40 -5.55 -5.75
C ARG A 62 -1.97 -6.95 -5.58
N ILE A 63 -1.12 -7.96 -5.76
CA ILE A 63 -1.43 -9.34 -5.41
C ILE A 63 -1.16 -9.47 -3.91
N PRO A 64 -2.18 -9.67 -3.07
CA PRO A 64 -1.94 -9.93 -1.65
C PRO A 64 -1.17 -11.24 -1.53
N GLN A 65 0.08 -11.16 -1.10
CA GLN A 65 0.83 -12.36 -0.73
C GLN A 65 0.20 -12.94 0.55
N SER A 66 0.02 -14.25 0.57
CA SER A 66 -0.45 -14.97 1.76
C SER A 66 0.60 -14.81 2.86
N LEU A 67 0.39 -13.86 3.78
CA LEU A 67 1.23 -13.66 4.96
C LEU A 67 1.26 -14.91 5.86
N THR A 68 0.33 -15.85 5.65
CA THR A 68 0.21 -17.11 6.38
C THR A 68 1.47 -17.95 6.25
N THR A 69 2.08 -18.02 5.07
CA THR A 69 3.29 -18.83 4.86
C THR A 69 4.51 -18.21 5.56
N CYS A 70 4.68 -16.89 5.47
CA CYS A 70 5.76 -16.18 6.17
C CYS A 70 5.62 -16.23 7.69
N ARG A 71 4.38 -16.22 8.20
CA ARG A 71 4.08 -16.35 9.65
C ARG A 71 4.24 -17.79 10.15
N ALA A 72 3.97 -18.79 9.32
CA ALA A 72 4.15 -20.20 9.67
C ALA A 72 5.63 -20.63 9.72
N LEU A 73 6.52 -19.92 9.02
CA LEU A 73 7.96 -20.20 8.96
C LEU A 73 8.79 -19.50 10.04
N VAL A 74 8.13 -18.90 11.05
CA VAL A 74 8.84 -18.27 12.17
C VAL A 74 9.37 -19.36 13.09
N SER A 75 10.66 -19.69 12.97
CA SER A 75 11.35 -20.57 13.91
C SER A 75 11.76 -19.84 15.19
N GLU A 76 11.98 -20.57 16.28
CA GLU A 76 12.53 -20.01 17.51
C GLU A 76 13.85 -19.26 17.26
N GLU A 77 14.71 -19.82 16.41
CA GLU A 77 15.97 -19.23 16.01
C GLU A 77 15.77 -17.86 15.34
N TYR A 78 14.76 -17.72 14.47
CA TYR A 78 14.44 -16.45 13.83
C TYR A 78 14.01 -15.39 14.84
N ILE A 79 13.17 -15.77 15.83
CA ILE A 79 12.74 -14.87 16.90
C ILE A 79 13.94 -14.44 17.75
N ARG A 80 14.79 -15.38 18.18
CA ARG A 80 16.00 -15.09 18.97
C ARG A 80 17.00 -14.20 18.20
N SER A 81 17.15 -14.43 16.90
CA SER A 81 17.98 -13.59 16.02
C SER A 81 17.43 -12.17 15.91
N TRP A 82 16.10 -12.00 15.79
CA TRP A 82 15.46 -10.70 15.77
C TRP A 82 15.68 -9.93 17.08
N PHE A 83 15.48 -10.56 18.24
CA PHE A 83 15.78 -9.94 19.54
C PHE A 83 17.26 -9.57 19.67
N SER A 84 18.17 -10.42 19.19
CA SER A 84 19.61 -10.13 19.20
C SER A 84 19.96 -8.92 18.34
N LYS A 85 19.35 -8.79 17.15
CA LYS A 85 19.53 -7.63 16.25
C LYS A 85 19.04 -6.34 16.89
N ILE A 86 17.88 -6.38 17.54
CA ILE A 86 17.34 -5.23 18.27
C ILE A 86 18.28 -4.86 19.39
N ARG A 87 18.67 -5.80 20.25
CA ARG A 87 19.59 -5.51 21.35
C ARG A 87 20.90 -4.90 20.84
N ARG A 88 21.46 -5.43 19.76
CA ARG A 88 22.67 -4.88 19.13
C ARG A 88 22.46 -3.44 18.66
N TYR A 89 21.34 -3.15 17.98
CA TYR A 89 21.01 -1.79 17.56
C TYR A 89 20.95 -0.82 18.76
N PHE A 90 20.33 -1.23 19.87
CA PHE A 90 20.26 -0.40 21.07
C PHE A 90 21.63 -0.18 21.72
N VAL A 91 22.52 -1.17 21.71
CA VAL A 91 23.90 -1.04 22.19
C VAL A 91 24.71 -0.09 21.30
N GLU A 92 24.66 -0.29 19.98
CA GLU A 92 25.40 0.53 19.00
C GLU A 92 24.97 1.99 19.01
N ASN A 93 23.70 2.28 19.33
CA ASN A 93 23.16 3.63 19.38
C ASN A 93 23.15 4.24 20.80
N HIS A 94 23.76 3.57 21.79
CA HIS A 94 23.75 4.02 23.19
C HIS A 94 22.34 4.26 23.76
N LEU A 95 21.35 3.48 23.33
CA LEU A 95 19.94 3.59 23.73
C LEU A 95 19.54 2.61 24.85
N MET A 96 20.52 1.98 25.49
CA MET A 96 20.26 0.99 26.55
C MET A 96 19.54 1.58 27.76
N ASP A 97 19.60 2.90 27.91
CA ASP A 97 18.92 3.67 28.97
C ASP A 97 17.38 3.55 28.88
N VAL A 98 16.82 3.24 27.71
CA VAL A 98 15.38 2.98 27.52
C VAL A 98 14.93 1.73 28.30
N PHE A 99 15.84 0.79 28.57
CA PHE A 99 15.54 -0.42 29.36
C PHE A 99 15.78 -0.23 30.87
N THR A 100 16.42 0.85 31.29
CA THR A 100 16.51 1.23 32.70
C THR A 100 15.30 2.08 33.02
N MET A 101 14.23 1.43 33.51
CA MET A 101 13.23 2.19 34.26
C MET A 101 13.93 2.86 35.43
N PRO A 102 13.69 4.16 35.72
CA PRO A 102 14.14 4.74 36.98
C PRO A 102 13.35 4.04 38.08
N ASN A 103 14.05 3.23 38.86
CA ASN A 103 13.47 2.51 39.98
C ASN A 103 12.74 3.50 40.90
N ALA A 104 11.51 3.12 41.24
CA ALA A 104 10.62 3.81 42.16
C ALA A 104 11.33 4.37 43.39
N SER A 105 11.12 5.67 43.64
CA SER A 105 11.29 6.28 44.96
C SER A 105 10.16 5.86 45.90
#